data_AF-A0A3R6K2X2-F1
#
_entry.id   AF-A0A3R6K2X2-F1
#
_cell.length_a   1.000
_cell.length_b   1.000
_cell.length_c   1.000
_cell.angle_alpha   90.00
_cell.angle_beta   90.00
_cell.angle_gamma   90.00
#
_symmetry.space_group_name_H-M   'P 1'
#
loop_
_entity.id
_entity.type
_entity.pdbx_description
1 polymer ?
#
loop_
_entity_poly.entity_id
_entity_poly.type
_entity_poly.pdbx_seq_one_letter_code
_entity_poly.pdbx_strand_id
1 'polypeptide(L)'
;MPTERFYRLPEAKKQIIREAAIKEFARVPFDKASINQIIQNADISRGSFYTYFEDKQDVVRYIFEDHAAQLKDYCESELNRNGGDFFTMLDWLFEFTIRQLTESKEMIEVVKHVFSYQENTSAFGIEFGCKPPMGGIKPEESPVQWLLKKIRLEDFAVQSEQKLDTVMQLGMVSLLLAIRAYYQDPDDLEAIRIRYRDAMEVLKYGVLKK
;
A
#
# COMPACT_ATOMS: atom_id res chain seq x y z
N MET A 1 -9.91 0.51 15.39
CA MET A 1 -8.46 0.86 15.24
C MET A 1 -7.75 0.32 16.46
N PRO A 2 -6.45 -0.06 16.41
CA PRO A 2 -5.75 -0.53 17.61
C PRO A 2 -5.81 0.50 18.74
N THR A 3 -5.90 0.04 19.98
CA THR A 3 -5.96 0.92 21.14
C THR A 3 -4.61 1.60 21.40
N GLU A 4 -4.59 2.70 22.15
CA GLU A 4 -3.33 3.34 22.59
C GLU A 4 -2.38 2.36 23.31
N ARG A 5 -2.94 1.36 24.00
CA ARG A 5 -2.15 0.36 24.71
C ARG A 5 -1.34 -0.50 23.75
N PHE A 6 -1.88 -0.81 22.57
CA PHE A 6 -1.15 -1.51 21.54
C PHE A 6 0.04 -0.68 21.03
N TYR A 7 -0.18 0.61 20.76
CA TYR A 7 0.88 1.51 20.28
C TYR A 7 2.03 1.72 21.28
N ARG A 8 1.75 1.57 22.58
CA ARG A 8 2.76 1.64 23.66
C ARG A 8 3.55 0.34 23.86
N LEU A 9 3.23 -0.74 23.15
CA LEU A 9 4.00 -1.98 23.24
C LEU A 9 5.42 -1.79 22.68
N PRO A 10 6.41 -2.56 23.18
CA PRO A 10 7.71 -2.65 22.53
C PRO A 10 7.55 -3.10 21.06
N GLU A 11 8.37 -2.55 20.17
CA GLU A 11 8.24 -2.79 18.72
C GLU A 11 8.34 -4.27 18.36
N ALA A 12 9.25 -5.01 19.01
CA ALA A 12 9.36 -6.45 18.87
C ALA A 12 8.04 -7.19 19.17
N LYS A 13 7.25 -6.71 20.14
CA LYS A 13 5.98 -7.34 20.50
C LYS A 13 4.88 -7.01 19.48
N LYS A 14 4.86 -5.78 18.94
CA LYS A 14 3.95 -5.43 17.84
C LYS A 14 4.25 -6.30 16.61
N GLN A 15 5.53 -6.47 16.30
CA GLN A 15 5.98 -7.29 15.18
C GLN A 15 5.55 -8.76 15.32
N ILE A 16 5.70 -9.37 16.51
CA ILE A 16 5.24 -10.75 16.76
C ILE A 16 3.72 -10.88 16.52
N ILE A 17 2.92 -9.94 17.06
CA ILE A 17 1.46 -9.95 16.89
C ILE A 17 1.09 -9.78 15.42
N ARG A 18 1.76 -8.87 14.72
CA ARG A 18 1.58 -8.59 13.30
C ARG A 18 1.89 -9.81 12.44
N GLU A 19 3.03 -10.45 12.66
CA GLU A 19 3.43 -11.67 11.92
C GLU A 19 2.47 -12.84 12.18
N ALA A 20 2.03 -13.02 13.42
CA ALA A 20 1.03 -14.04 13.77
C ALA A 20 -0.30 -13.80 13.04
N ALA A 21 -0.73 -12.55 12.96
CA ALA A 21 -1.94 -12.15 12.25
C ALA A 21 -1.81 -12.33 10.73
N ILE A 22 -0.72 -11.86 10.12
CA ILE A 22 -0.42 -12.04 8.69
C ILE A 22 -0.45 -13.53 8.33
N LYS A 23 0.19 -14.38 9.13
CA LYS A 23 0.17 -15.84 8.91
C LYS A 23 -1.24 -16.42 8.94
N GLU A 24 -2.09 -16.00 9.87
CA GLU A 24 -3.47 -16.51 9.92
C GLU A 24 -4.31 -16.01 8.74
N PHE A 25 -4.21 -14.72 8.38
CA PHE A 25 -4.95 -14.16 7.25
C PHE A 25 -4.45 -14.66 5.89
N ALA A 26 -3.17 -15.03 5.77
CA ALA A 26 -2.64 -15.69 4.58
C ALA A 26 -3.11 -17.15 4.46
N ARG A 27 -3.40 -17.81 5.59
CA ARG A 27 -3.73 -19.24 5.62
C ARG A 27 -5.17 -19.54 5.24
N VAL A 28 -6.12 -18.67 5.61
CA VAL A 28 -7.55 -18.90 5.41
C VAL A 28 -8.30 -17.62 5.01
N PRO A 29 -9.44 -17.74 4.30
CA PRO A 29 -10.34 -16.63 4.04
C PRO A 29 -10.69 -15.82 5.30
N PHE A 30 -10.90 -14.52 5.14
CA PHE A 30 -11.03 -13.60 6.28
C PHE A 30 -12.15 -13.98 7.25
N ASP A 31 -13.30 -14.46 6.74
CA ASP A 31 -14.44 -14.93 7.55
C ASP A 31 -14.05 -16.13 8.45
N LYS A 32 -13.16 -16.99 7.96
CA LYS A 32 -12.66 -18.19 8.67
C LYS A 32 -11.44 -17.94 9.56
N ALA A 33 -10.79 -16.78 9.45
CA ALA A 33 -9.65 -16.42 10.28
C ALA A 33 -10.02 -16.38 11.77
N SER A 34 -9.19 -17.02 12.61
CA SER A 34 -9.45 -17.23 14.03
C SER A 34 -8.58 -16.35 14.92
N ILE A 35 -9.22 -15.51 15.75
CA ILE A 35 -8.52 -14.77 16.82
C ILE A 35 -7.77 -15.73 17.75
N ASN A 36 -8.33 -16.90 18.06
CA ASN A 36 -7.67 -17.89 18.90
C ASN A 36 -6.35 -18.38 18.29
N GLN A 37 -6.28 -18.51 16.96
CA GLN A 37 -5.05 -18.92 16.28
C GLN A 37 -4.00 -17.79 16.31
N ILE A 38 -4.44 -16.54 16.12
CA ILE A 38 -3.56 -15.36 16.20
C ILE A 38 -2.94 -15.25 17.59
N ILE A 39 -3.76 -15.34 18.65
CA ILE A 39 -3.24 -15.20 20.03
C ILE A 39 -2.31 -16.36 20.42
N GLN A 40 -2.57 -17.57 19.93
CA GLN A 40 -1.70 -18.73 20.15
C GLN A 40 -0.35 -18.53 19.46
N ASN A 41 -0.36 -18.09 18.20
CA ASN A 41 0.86 -17.87 17.43
C ASN A 41 1.67 -16.66 17.94
N ALA A 42 1.00 -15.65 18.48
CA ALA A 42 1.62 -14.44 19.04
C ALA A 42 2.05 -14.59 20.51
N ASP A 43 1.76 -15.73 21.15
CA ASP A 43 1.97 -15.96 22.58
C ASP A 43 1.38 -14.86 23.48
N ILE A 44 0.11 -14.51 23.25
CA ILE A 44 -0.64 -13.55 24.07
C ILE A 44 -1.94 -14.16 24.62
N SER A 45 -2.42 -13.63 25.74
CA SER A 45 -3.72 -14.07 26.28
C SER A 45 -4.88 -13.47 25.47
N ARG A 46 -6.05 -14.13 25.50
CA ARG A 46 -7.28 -13.61 24.90
C ARG A 46 -7.67 -12.23 25.47
N GLY A 47 -7.49 -12.03 26.77
CA GLY A 47 -7.69 -10.71 27.40
C GLY A 47 -6.72 -9.64 26.88
N SER A 48 -5.48 -10.02 26.57
CA SER A 48 -4.51 -9.10 25.96
C SER A 48 -4.94 -8.69 24.55
N PHE A 49 -5.46 -9.63 23.75
CA PHE A 49 -5.98 -9.32 22.43
C PHE A 49 -7.07 -8.24 22.48
N TYR A 50 -8.09 -8.43 23.31
CA TYR A 50 -9.18 -7.45 23.44
C TYR A 50 -8.77 -6.16 24.16
N THR A 51 -7.58 -6.13 24.78
CA THR A 51 -6.97 -4.88 25.25
C THR A 51 -6.36 -4.08 24.09
N TYR A 52 -5.98 -4.74 22.99
CA TYR A 52 -5.26 -4.16 21.85
C TYR A 52 -6.16 -3.90 20.64
N PHE A 53 -7.09 -4.80 20.34
CA PHE A 53 -7.96 -4.77 19.17
C PHE A 53 -9.39 -5.13 19.58
N GLU A 54 -10.38 -4.48 18.96
CA GLU A 54 -11.79 -4.82 19.21
C GLU A 54 -12.16 -6.14 18.52
N ASP A 55 -11.68 -6.33 17.30
CA ASP A 55 -11.95 -7.50 16.47
C ASP A 55 -10.81 -7.77 15.47
N LYS A 56 -11.03 -8.72 14.56
CA LYS A 56 -10.07 -9.05 13.50
C LYS A 56 -10.00 -8.01 12.38
N GLN A 57 -11.04 -7.18 12.17
CA GLN A 57 -10.99 -6.09 11.18
C GLN A 57 -9.99 -5.02 11.60
N ASP A 58 -9.93 -4.73 12.91
CA ASP A 58 -8.96 -3.81 13.48
C ASP A 58 -7.51 -4.25 13.28
N VAL A 59 -7.24 -5.54 13.41
CA VAL A 59 -5.92 -6.11 13.14
C VAL A 59 -5.54 -5.94 11.67
N VAL A 60 -6.47 -6.22 10.75
CA VAL A 60 -6.24 -6.05 9.32
C VAL A 60 -6.01 -4.60 8.94
N ARG A 61 -6.82 -3.67 9.50
CA ARG A 61 -6.63 -2.23 9.28
C ARG A 61 -5.24 -1.77 9.71
N TYR A 62 -4.79 -2.21 10.89
CA TYR A 62 -3.44 -1.94 11.36
C TYR A 62 -2.35 -2.47 10.42
N ILE A 63 -2.47 -3.72 9.95
CA ILE A 63 -1.51 -4.31 9.01
C ILE A 63 -1.41 -3.45 7.73
N PHE A 64 -2.53 -3.03 7.16
CA PHE A 64 -2.51 -2.20 5.94
C PHE A 64 -1.98 -0.79 6.19
N GLU A 65 -2.32 -0.15 7.30
CA GLU A 65 -1.80 1.17 7.66
C GLU A 65 -0.29 1.16 7.89
N ASP A 66 0.20 0.15 8.59
CA ASP A 66 1.63 -0.06 8.82
C ASP A 66 2.38 -0.29 7.49
N HIS A 67 1.82 -1.14 6.61
CA HIS A 67 2.38 -1.33 5.27
C HIS A 67 2.36 -0.05 4.43
N ALA A 68 1.30 0.75 4.51
CA ALA A 68 1.23 2.02 3.78
C ALA A 68 2.22 3.05 4.32
N ALA A 69 2.44 3.10 5.63
CA ALA A 69 3.45 3.96 6.26
C ALA A 69 4.87 3.56 5.82
N GLN A 70 5.18 2.26 5.81
CA GLN A 70 6.46 1.76 5.30
C GLN A 70 6.65 2.11 3.81
N LEU A 71 5.61 1.94 2.99
CA LEU A 71 5.67 2.28 1.57
C LEU A 71 5.97 3.77 1.36
N LYS A 72 5.31 4.63 2.14
CA LYS A 72 5.58 6.07 2.13
C LYS A 72 7.04 6.38 2.47
N ASP A 73 7.60 5.75 3.50
CA ASP A 73 8.99 5.96 3.91
C ASP A 73 9.98 5.49 2.84
N TYR A 74 9.68 4.40 2.12
CA TYR A 74 10.47 3.98 0.98
C TYR A 74 10.38 4.94 -0.20
N CYS A 75 9.18 5.41 -0.55
CA CYS A 75 9.00 6.44 -1.58
C CYS A 75 9.73 7.73 -1.22
N GLU A 76 9.71 8.15 0.05
CA GLU A 76 10.45 9.30 0.52
C GLU A 76 11.96 9.12 0.34
N SER A 77 12.46 7.95 0.72
CA SER A 77 13.87 7.60 0.59
C SER A 77 14.33 7.62 -0.87
N GLU A 78 13.49 7.11 -1.79
CA GLU A 78 13.80 7.11 -3.21
C GLU A 78 13.75 8.52 -3.83
N LEU A 79 12.74 9.34 -3.48
CA LEU A 79 12.69 10.74 -3.92
C LEU A 79 13.92 11.52 -3.44
N ASN A 80 14.34 11.32 -2.18
CA ASN A 80 15.55 11.96 -1.67
C ASN A 80 16.81 11.51 -2.43
N ARG A 81 16.88 10.22 -2.82
CA ARG A 81 18.01 9.65 -3.55
C ARG A 81 18.08 10.10 -5.01
N ASN A 82 16.93 10.21 -5.67
CA ASN A 82 16.85 10.52 -7.10
C ASN A 82 16.70 12.03 -7.40
N GLY A 83 16.72 12.87 -6.36
CA GLY A 83 16.64 14.33 -6.50
C GLY A 83 15.22 14.84 -6.76
N GLY A 84 14.20 14.13 -6.26
CA GLY A 84 12.79 14.51 -6.35
C GLY A 84 12.14 14.17 -7.69
N ASP A 85 12.71 13.25 -8.47
CA ASP A 85 12.11 12.79 -9.71
C ASP A 85 10.94 11.84 -9.43
N PHE A 86 9.73 12.36 -9.65
CA PHE A 86 8.48 11.65 -9.45
C PHE A 86 8.36 10.39 -10.31
N PHE A 87 8.74 10.47 -11.59
CA PHE A 87 8.55 9.35 -12.50
C PHE A 87 9.60 8.26 -12.24
N THR A 88 10.83 8.65 -11.92
CA THR A 88 11.85 7.69 -11.47
C THR A 88 11.41 7.00 -10.17
N MET A 89 10.76 7.71 -9.25
CA MET A 89 10.16 7.09 -8.06
C MET A 89 9.04 6.11 -8.42
N LEU A 90 8.18 6.43 -9.38
CA LEU A 90 7.13 5.52 -9.86
C LEU A 90 7.70 4.26 -10.51
N ASP A 91 8.72 4.39 -11.37
CA ASP A 91 9.42 3.26 -12.00
C ASP A 91 10.07 2.37 -10.93
N TRP A 92 10.73 2.98 -9.94
CA TRP A 92 11.28 2.26 -8.79
C TRP A 92 10.20 1.54 -7.98
N LEU A 93 9.07 2.21 -7.72
CA LEU A 93 7.95 1.66 -6.95
C LEU A 93 7.30 0.46 -7.65
N PHE A 94 7.22 0.49 -8.98
CA PHE A 94 6.80 -0.65 -9.79
C PHE A 94 7.71 -1.86 -9.56
N GLU A 95 9.02 -1.71 -9.79
CA GLU A 95 9.98 -2.81 -9.62
C GLU A 95 10.07 -3.30 -8.17
N PHE A 96 9.99 -2.38 -7.20
CA PHE A 96 9.92 -2.72 -5.78
C PHE A 96 8.69 -3.59 -5.50
N THR A 97 7.52 -3.20 -6.03
CA THR A 97 6.29 -3.96 -5.82
C THR A 97 6.38 -5.35 -6.47
N ILE A 98 6.85 -5.46 -7.71
CA ILE A 98 7.05 -6.75 -8.38
C ILE A 98 7.99 -7.66 -7.56
N ARG A 99 9.09 -7.11 -7.04
CA ARG A 99 10.01 -7.85 -6.16
C ARG A 99 9.30 -8.35 -4.90
N GLN A 100 8.58 -7.48 -4.20
CA GLN A 100 7.84 -7.87 -3.01
C GLN A 100 6.80 -8.96 -3.29
N LEU A 101 6.13 -8.91 -4.45
CA LEU A 101 5.16 -9.93 -4.86
C LEU A 101 5.84 -11.28 -5.18
N THR A 102 7.05 -11.27 -5.72
CA THR A 102 7.82 -12.50 -5.97
C THR A 102 8.39 -13.11 -4.69
N GLU A 103 8.80 -12.29 -3.72
CA GLU A 103 9.45 -12.71 -2.48
C GLU A 103 8.46 -13.07 -1.36
N SER A 104 7.29 -12.41 -1.28
CA SER A 104 6.33 -12.55 -0.18
C SER A 104 4.95 -13.02 -0.64
N LYS A 105 4.77 -14.34 -0.73
CA LYS A 105 3.46 -14.97 -1.03
C LYS A 105 2.41 -14.73 0.05
N GLU A 106 2.83 -14.48 1.28
CA GLU A 106 1.91 -14.37 2.43
C GLU A 106 1.04 -13.13 2.33
N MET A 107 1.64 -11.96 2.04
CA MET A 107 0.87 -10.72 1.91
C MET A 107 -0.08 -10.73 0.71
N ILE A 108 0.28 -11.43 -0.37
CA ILE A 108 -0.61 -11.68 -1.51
C ILE A 108 -1.87 -12.42 -1.05
N GLU A 109 -1.70 -13.52 -0.32
CA GLU A 109 -2.85 -14.29 0.17
C GLU A 109 -3.65 -13.51 1.22
N VAL A 110 -3.01 -12.69 2.06
CA VAL A 110 -3.73 -11.76 2.95
C VAL A 110 -4.64 -10.83 2.15
N VAL A 111 -4.10 -10.13 1.14
CA VAL A 111 -4.87 -9.24 0.27
C VAL A 111 -6.03 -10.00 -0.36
N LYS A 112 -5.77 -11.15 -0.98
CA LYS A 112 -6.79 -11.98 -1.62
C LYS A 112 -7.89 -12.42 -0.64
N HIS A 113 -7.52 -12.95 0.53
CA HIS A 113 -8.48 -13.43 1.52
C HIS A 113 -9.28 -12.31 2.17
N VAL A 114 -8.65 -11.16 2.44
CA VAL A 114 -9.33 -9.98 3.01
C VAL A 114 -10.27 -9.35 1.98
N PHE A 115 -9.82 -9.10 0.75
CA PHE A 115 -10.59 -8.35 -0.25
C PHE A 115 -11.59 -9.21 -1.04
N SER A 116 -11.49 -10.54 -1.00
CA SER A 116 -12.56 -11.42 -1.49
C SER A 116 -13.84 -11.33 -0.65
N TYR A 117 -13.77 -10.76 0.55
CA TYR A 117 -14.89 -10.57 1.45
C TYR A 117 -15.57 -9.21 1.18
N GLN A 118 -16.80 -9.23 0.67
CA GLN A 118 -17.49 -8.04 0.15
C GLN A 118 -17.64 -6.89 1.16
N GLU A 119 -17.78 -7.17 2.46
CA GLU A 119 -17.87 -6.12 3.49
C GLU A 119 -16.55 -5.37 3.72
N ASN A 120 -15.41 -5.94 3.35
CA ASN A 120 -14.12 -5.27 3.48
C ASN A 120 -13.92 -4.23 2.36
N THR A 121 -14.43 -4.45 1.16
CA THR A 121 -14.26 -3.53 0.03
C THR A 121 -14.85 -2.14 0.30
N SER A 122 -16.00 -2.08 0.97
CA SER A 122 -16.63 -0.84 1.41
C SER A 122 -15.96 -0.24 2.66
N ALA A 123 -15.57 -1.09 3.63
CA ALA A 123 -14.89 -0.67 4.86
C ALA A 123 -13.47 -0.10 4.63
N PHE A 124 -12.79 -0.49 3.56
CA PHE A 124 -11.49 0.05 3.14
C PHE A 124 -11.57 1.20 2.13
N GLY A 125 -12.78 1.70 1.81
CA GLY A 125 -12.97 2.88 0.95
C GLY A 125 -12.53 2.69 -0.51
N ILE A 126 -12.55 1.45 -1.02
CA ILE A 126 -12.10 1.11 -2.38
C ILE A 126 -13.24 1.22 -3.40
N GLU A 127 -14.47 1.50 -2.96
CA GLU A 127 -15.54 1.92 -3.86
C GLU A 127 -15.27 3.35 -4.35
N PHE A 128 -14.86 3.46 -5.63
CA PHE A 128 -14.69 4.71 -6.38
C PHE A 128 -13.59 5.68 -5.90
N GLY A 129 -12.33 5.36 -6.20
CA GLY A 129 -11.27 6.36 -6.32
C GLY A 129 -10.57 6.75 -5.02
N CYS A 130 -9.46 6.07 -4.77
CA CYS A 130 -8.30 6.56 -4.01
C CYS A 130 -8.56 7.31 -2.69
N LYS A 131 -8.76 6.57 -1.60
CA LYS A 131 -7.97 6.81 -0.38
C LYS A 131 -7.63 5.46 0.27
N PRO A 132 -6.54 4.78 -0.15
CA PRO A 132 -5.98 3.75 0.71
C PRO A 132 -5.71 4.38 2.10
N PRO A 133 -5.83 3.62 3.20
CA PRO A 133 -5.41 4.10 4.51
C PRO A 133 -3.90 4.32 4.49
N MET A 134 -3.48 5.53 4.10
CA MET A 134 -2.09 5.97 4.07
C MET A 134 -1.69 6.29 5.50
N GLY A 135 -1.35 5.25 6.26
CA GLY A 135 -0.70 5.42 7.56
C GLY A 135 0.54 6.34 7.41
N GLY A 136 0.77 7.20 8.40
CA GLY A 136 1.96 8.05 8.43
C GLY A 136 1.89 9.38 7.66
N ILE A 137 0.74 9.72 7.05
CA ILE A 137 0.43 11.10 6.65
C ILE A 137 -0.38 11.74 7.77
N LYS A 138 -0.05 13.00 8.11
CA LYS A 138 -0.83 13.71 9.12
C LYS A 138 -2.29 13.83 8.65
N PRO A 139 -3.30 13.74 9.54
CA PRO A 139 -4.70 13.84 9.18
C PRO A 139 -5.05 15.06 8.31
N GLU A 140 -4.29 16.15 8.48
CA GLU A 140 -4.42 17.41 7.77
C GLU A 140 -3.70 17.51 6.42
N GLU A 141 -2.88 16.53 6.03
CA GLU A 141 -2.10 16.56 4.79
C GLU A 141 -2.59 15.48 3.82
N SER A 142 -2.81 15.84 2.54
CA SER A 142 -3.13 14.84 1.52
C SER A 142 -1.85 14.16 0.99
N PRO A 143 -1.93 12.92 0.46
CA PRO A 143 -0.80 12.29 -0.23
C PRO A 143 -0.16 13.17 -1.31
N VAL A 144 -0.99 13.93 -2.02
CA VAL A 144 -0.57 14.89 -3.04
C VAL A 144 0.24 16.02 -2.41
N GLN A 145 -0.25 16.62 -1.32
CA GLN A 145 0.46 17.70 -0.63
C GLN A 145 1.80 17.25 -0.07
N TRP A 146 1.85 16.03 0.50
CA TRP A 146 3.11 15.44 0.94
C TRP A 146 4.09 15.27 -0.24
N LEU A 147 3.60 14.74 -1.36
CA LEU A 147 4.43 14.49 -2.53
C LEU A 147 4.92 15.79 -3.20
N LEU A 148 4.07 16.81 -3.30
CA LEU A 148 4.41 18.13 -3.84
C LEU A 148 5.57 18.80 -3.10
N LYS A 149 5.73 18.53 -1.80
CA LYS A 149 6.86 19.04 -1.00
C LYS A 149 8.18 18.31 -1.26
N LYS A 150 8.14 17.16 -1.93
CA LYS A 150 9.28 16.25 -2.11
C LYS A 150 9.75 16.14 -3.56
N ILE A 151 8.88 16.44 -4.52
CA ILE A 151 9.22 16.35 -5.94
C ILE A 151 9.88 17.63 -6.46
N ARG A 152 10.67 17.48 -7.53
CA ARG A 152 11.26 18.58 -8.28
C ARG A 152 10.20 19.21 -9.20
N LEU A 153 9.50 20.23 -8.70
CA LEU A 153 8.38 20.89 -9.40
C LEU A 153 8.80 21.63 -10.68
N GLU A 154 10.07 21.99 -10.83
CA GLU A 154 10.61 22.68 -12.01
C GLU A 154 10.54 21.84 -13.30
N ASP A 155 10.48 20.51 -13.19
CA ASP A 155 10.34 19.61 -14.34
C ASP A 155 8.92 19.62 -14.93
N PHE A 156 7.93 20.10 -14.17
CA PHE A 156 6.53 20.06 -14.58
C PHE A 156 6.15 21.34 -15.33
N ALA A 157 5.76 21.18 -16.59
CA ALA A 157 5.28 22.28 -17.43
C ALA A 157 4.04 22.99 -16.86
N VAL A 158 3.31 22.35 -15.94
CA VAL A 158 2.18 22.96 -15.24
C VAL A 158 2.38 22.87 -13.74
N GLN A 159 2.45 24.03 -13.08
CA GLN A 159 2.59 24.16 -11.62
C GLN A 159 1.25 24.36 -10.90
N SER A 160 0.15 23.93 -11.52
CA SER A 160 -1.18 23.94 -10.90
C SER A 160 -1.34 22.67 -10.06
N GLU A 161 -1.62 22.83 -8.77
CA GLU A 161 -1.87 21.73 -7.83
C GLU A 161 -2.91 20.74 -8.36
N GLN A 162 -3.99 21.22 -8.97
CA GLN A 162 -5.04 20.37 -9.55
C GLN A 162 -4.53 19.51 -10.73
N LYS A 163 -3.68 20.07 -11.59
CA LYS A 163 -3.11 19.30 -12.71
C LYS A 163 -2.04 18.32 -12.22
N LEU A 164 -1.27 18.70 -11.20
CA LEU A 164 -0.28 17.81 -10.58
C LEU A 164 -0.97 16.64 -9.88
N ASP A 165 -2.06 16.90 -9.14
CA ASP A 165 -2.93 15.85 -8.59
C ASP A 165 -3.42 14.89 -9.69
N THR A 166 -3.87 15.42 -10.83
CA THR A 166 -4.29 14.58 -11.96
C THR A 166 -3.14 13.70 -12.48
N VAL A 167 -1.94 14.26 -12.64
CA VAL A 167 -0.75 13.50 -13.09
C VAL A 167 -0.39 12.41 -12.08
N MET A 168 -0.42 12.72 -10.79
CA MET A 168 -0.14 11.77 -9.71
C MET A 168 -1.16 10.64 -9.69
N GLN A 169 -2.46 10.97 -9.81
CA GLN A 169 -3.54 9.97 -9.89
C GLN A 169 -3.37 9.06 -11.10
N LEU A 170 -3.11 9.61 -12.29
CA LEU A 170 -2.90 8.81 -13.49
C LEU A 170 -1.68 7.89 -13.36
N GLY A 171 -0.58 8.40 -12.80
CA GLY A 171 0.61 7.58 -12.51
C GLY A 171 0.31 6.40 -11.58
N MET A 172 -0.42 6.65 -10.49
CA MET A 172 -0.84 5.61 -9.54
C MET A 172 -1.82 4.61 -10.16
N VAL A 173 -2.76 5.07 -11.00
CA VAL A 173 -3.70 4.17 -11.71
C VAL A 173 -2.94 3.28 -12.70
N SER A 174 -2.00 3.81 -13.46
CA SER A 174 -1.16 3.02 -14.36
C SER A 174 -0.35 1.96 -13.61
N LEU A 175 0.22 2.32 -12.46
CA LEU A 175 0.92 1.39 -11.57
C LEU A 175 -0.01 0.27 -11.09
N LEU A 176 -1.21 0.63 -10.60
CA LEU A 176 -2.21 -0.34 -10.14
C LEU A 176 -2.64 -1.30 -11.25
N LEU A 177 -2.84 -0.80 -12.47
CA LEU A 177 -3.18 -1.64 -13.62
C LEU A 177 -2.06 -2.60 -13.99
N ALA A 178 -0.79 -2.16 -13.92
CA ALA A 178 0.37 -3.01 -14.18
C ALA A 178 0.49 -4.11 -13.11
N ILE A 179 0.34 -3.76 -11.83
CA ILE A 179 0.33 -4.73 -10.72
C ILE A 179 -0.82 -5.73 -10.91
N ARG A 180 -2.03 -5.26 -11.24
CA ARG A 180 -3.18 -6.14 -11.51
C ARG A 180 -2.90 -7.10 -12.68
N ALA A 181 -2.30 -6.62 -13.76
CA ALA A 181 -1.94 -7.46 -14.89
C ALA A 181 -0.93 -8.55 -14.47
N TYR A 182 0.05 -8.20 -13.64
CA TYR A 182 1.01 -9.16 -13.09
C TYR A 182 0.34 -10.22 -12.22
N TYR A 183 -0.65 -9.84 -11.40
CA TYR A 183 -1.45 -10.82 -10.63
C TYR A 183 -2.23 -11.80 -11.51
N GLN A 184 -2.62 -11.39 -12.72
CA GLN A 184 -3.38 -12.23 -13.64
C GLN A 184 -2.47 -13.18 -14.44
N ASP A 185 -1.32 -12.68 -14.89
CA ASP A 185 -0.35 -13.45 -15.67
C ASP A 185 1.09 -13.03 -15.31
N PRO A 186 1.71 -13.69 -14.31
CA PRO A 186 3.05 -13.35 -13.86
C PRO A 186 4.15 -13.63 -14.90
N ASP A 187 3.92 -14.55 -15.83
CA ASP A 187 4.89 -14.95 -16.86
C ASP A 187 5.08 -13.86 -17.92
N ASP A 188 4.10 -12.95 -18.07
CA ASP A 188 4.10 -11.82 -19.01
C ASP A 188 4.73 -10.53 -18.44
N LEU A 189 5.56 -10.64 -17.39
CA LEU A 189 6.12 -9.48 -16.69
C LEU A 189 6.81 -8.47 -17.63
N GLU A 190 7.53 -8.94 -18.65
CA GLU A 190 8.20 -8.02 -19.59
C GLU A 190 7.23 -7.21 -20.43
N ALA A 191 6.16 -7.82 -20.95
CA ALA A 191 5.17 -7.05 -21.72
C ALA A 191 4.35 -6.13 -20.81
N ILE A 192 4.12 -6.51 -19.55
CA ILE A 192 3.52 -5.63 -18.54
C ILE A 192 4.42 -4.41 -18.29
N ARG A 193 5.72 -4.62 -18.10
CA ARG A 193 6.71 -3.55 -17.89
C ARG A 193 6.76 -2.59 -19.09
N ILE A 194 6.75 -3.11 -20.31
CA ILE A 194 6.72 -2.28 -21.53
C ILE A 194 5.46 -1.41 -21.54
N ARG A 195 4.27 -2.01 -21.35
CA ARG A 195 3.00 -1.26 -21.31
C ARG A 195 2.98 -0.19 -20.21
N TYR A 196 3.52 -0.50 -19.04
CA TYR A 196 3.63 0.45 -17.94
C TYR A 196 4.54 1.63 -18.31
N ARG A 197 5.71 1.37 -18.90
CA ARG A 197 6.65 2.41 -19.33
C ARG A 197 6.05 3.29 -20.43
N ASP A 198 5.37 2.71 -21.41
CA ASP A 198 4.68 3.45 -22.46
C ASP A 198 3.63 4.41 -21.86
N ALA A 199 2.89 3.96 -20.85
CA ALA A 199 1.95 4.82 -20.13
C ALA A 199 2.65 5.98 -19.40
N MET A 200 3.83 5.74 -18.81
CA MET A 200 4.63 6.80 -18.18
C MET A 200 5.18 7.80 -19.20
N GLU A 201 5.62 7.34 -20.37
CA GLU A 201 6.07 8.23 -21.46
C GLU A 201 4.93 9.11 -21.97
N VAL A 202 3.75 8.52 -22.20
CA VAL A 202 2.55 9.28 -22.59
C VAL A 202 2.17 10.30 -21.52
N LEU A 203 2.30 9.96 -20.24
CA LEU A 203 2.03 10.88 -19.14
C LEU A 203 3.06 12.02 -19.05
N LYS A 204 4.34 11.74 -19.33
CA LYS A 204 5.43 12.73 -19.35
C LYS A 204 5.29 13.72 -20.51
N TYR A 205 5.00 13.22 -21.70
CA TYR A 205 5.13 14.02 -22.94
C TYR A 205 3.81 14.35 -23.62
N GLY A 206 2.71 13.70 -23.22
CA GLY A 206 1.41 13.81 -23.87
C GLY A 206 1.39 13.10 -25.24
N VAL A 207 0.19 12.99 -25.82
CA VAL A 207 -0.03 12.29 -27.10
C VAL A 207 -0.01 13.25 -28.30
N LEU A 208 -0.31 14.52 -28.08
CA LEU A 208 -0.37 15.53 -29.14
C LEU A 208 0.95 16.30 -29.22
N LYS A 209 1.50 16.43 -30.44
CA LYS A 209 2.57 17.41 -30.70
C LYS A 209 1.98 18.81 -30.49
N LYS A 210 2.61 19.59 -29.61
CA LYS A 210 2.31 21.01 -29.46
C LYS A 210 2.85 21.80 -30.65
#